data_AF-A0A850NTH0-F1
#
_entry.id   AF-A0A850NTH0-F1
#
_cell.length_a   1.000
_cell.length_b   1.000
_cell.length_c   1.000
_cell.angle_alpha   90.00
_cell.angle_beta   90.00
_cell.angle_gamma   90.00
#
_symmetry.space_group_name_H-M   'P 1'
#
loop_
_entity.id
_entity.type
_entity.pdbx_description
1 polymer ?
#
loop_
_entity_poly.entity_id
_entity_poly.type
_entity_poly.pdbx_seq_one_letter_code
_entity_poly.pdbx_strand_id
1 'polypeptide(L)'
;MRAPGAGACLVATVLLCGCEDPARDRGTAPPIVVAQSQVAVPLHGYAPGRGLRRALASLTPDGNARLVDATVETVSGPQAASAKALLVELGLDPARIVWHGNAREDILLSRSTAQTLSCATAVRPGWLGDAQRSVQPLGECIQAAALAQMVADPGDLVHPVALGPTNGAVAARAVGQWQAGT
;
A
#
# COMPACT_ATOMS: atom_id res chain seq x y z
N MET A 1 -67.48 -43.26 10.38
CA MET A 1 -67.47 -42.46 11.63
C MET A 1 -66.03 -42.41 12.15
N ARG A 2 -65.54 -41.20 12.49
CA ARG A 2 -64.31 -40.86 13.25
C ARG A 2 -62.93 -41.34 12.74
N ALA A 3 -62.14 -40.37 12.26
CA ALA A 3 -60.71 -40.20 12.58
C ALA A 3 -60.57 -39.51 13.97
N PRO A 4 -59.40 -39.04 14.48
CA PRO A 4 -57.96 -39.36 14.30
C PRO A 4 -57.22 -39.45 15.68
N GLY A 5 -55.87 -39.57 15.69
CA GLY A 5 -55.02 -39.22 16.85
C GLY A 5 -53.78 -40.13 16.99
N ALA A 6 -52.57 -39.71 16.58
CA ALA A 6 -51.63 -38.80 17.27
C ALA A 6 -50.68 -39.53 18.25
N GLY A 7 -49.37 -39.30 18.10
CA GLY A 7 -48.33 -39.77 19.01
C GLY A 7 -47.08 -40.25 18.27
N ALA A 8 -46.35 -39.38 17.56
CA ALA A 8 -45.31 -38.49 18.11
C ALA A 8 -44.10 -39.26 18.68
N CYS A 9 -43.02 -39.31 17.89
CA CYS A 9 -41.64 -39.06 18.31
C CYS A 9 -40.69 -39.36 17.15
N LEU A 10 -40.55 -38.40 16.23
CA LEU A 10 -39.39 -38.39 15.34
C LEU A 10 -38.74 -37.02 15.49
N VAL A 11 -37.79 -37.04 16.42
CA VAL A 11 -36.72 -36.10 16.70
C VAL A 11 -36.41 -35.19 15.50
N ALA A 12 -36.96 -33.98 15.53
CA ALA A 12 -36.64 -32.90 14.62
C ALA A 12 -35.32 -32.25 15.05
N THR A 13 -34.21 -32.91 14.71
CA THR A 13 -32.86 -32.35 14.89
C THR A 13 -32.09 -32.50 13.58
N VAL A 14 -32.48 -31.72 12.59
CA VAL A 14 -31.73 -31.60 11.33
C VAL A 14 -31.49 -30.12 11.11
N LEU A 15 -30.29 -29.74 11.55
CA LEU A 15 -29.42 -28.78 10.90
C LEU A 15 -30.03 -27.38 10.73
N LEU A 16 -29.77 -26.57 11.75
CA LEU A 16 -29.30 -25.20 11.58
C LEU A 16 -28.18 -25.20 10.50
N CYS A 17 -28.56 -25.18 9.23
CA CYS A 17 -27.71 -24.62 8.19
C CYS A 17 -27.54 -23.15 8.57
N GLY A 18 -26.53 -22.87 9.38
CA GLY A 18 -25.89 -21.57 9.34
C GLY A 18 -25.57 -21.33 7.87
N CYS A 19 -26.29 -20.39 7.26
CA CYS A 19 -25.65 -19.55 6.27
C CYS A 19 -24.51 -18.90 7.02
N GLU A 20 -23.35 -19.56 7.06
CA GLU A 20 -22.09 -18.90 7.32
C GLU A 20 -21.99 -17.88 6.21
N ASP A 21 -22.42 -16.67 6.55
CA ASP A 21 -22.31 -15.51 5.71
C ASP A 21 -20.81 -15.33 5.43
N PRO A 22 -20.31 -15.63 4.22
CA PRO A 22 -18.90 -15.46 3.93
C PRO A 22 -18.48 -13.98 4.04
N ALA A 23 -19.46 -13.06 4.19
CA ALA A 23 -19.20 -11.66 4.52
C ALA A 23 -18.78 -11.43 5.99
N ARG A 24 -18.86 -12.45 6.87
CA ARG A 24 -18.53 -12.32 8.29
C ARG A 24 -17.11 -12.75 8.64
N ASP A 25 -16.44 -13.45 7.73
CA ASP A 25 -14.99 -13.44 7.72
C ASP A 25 -14.61 -12.04 7.23
N ARG A 26 -14.43 -11.11 8.18
CA ARG A 26 -13.83 -9.80 7.90
C ARG A 26 -12.38 -10.07 7.55
N GLY A 27 -12.23 -10.61 6.35
CA GLY A 27 -11.02 -11.19 5.82
C GLY A 27 -9.93 -10.16 5.97
N THR A 28 -8.83 -10.61 6.54
CA THR A 28 -7.55 -9.91 6.47
C THR A 28 -7.41 -9.33 5.07
N ALA A 29 -7.27 -8.01 4.96
CA ALA A 29 -7.20 -7.35 3.67
C ALA A 29 -6.14 -8.06 2.81
N PRO A 30 -6.45 -8.39 1.54
CA PRO A 30 -5.52 -9.15 0.71
C PRO A 30 -4.20 -8.39 0.62
N PRO A 31 -3.05 -9.09 0.73
CA PRO A 31 -1.75 -8.44 0.80
C PRO A 31 -1.47 -7.68 -0.49
N ILE A 32 -1.09 -6.41 -0.37
CA ILE A 32 -0.60 -5.60 -1.49
C ILE A 32 0.91 -5.84 -1.61
N VAL A 33 1.36 -6.20 -2.79
CA VAL A 33 2.80 -6.30 -3.07
C VAL A 33 3.31 -4.91 -3.45
N VAL A 34 4.27 -4.39 -2.69
CA VAL A 34 4.93 -3.11 -2.96
C VAL A 34 6.36 -3.39 -3.43
N ALA A 35 6.71 -2.86 -4.59
CA ALA A 35 8.09 -2.85 -5.08
C ALA A 35 8.74 -1.51 -4.75
N GLN A 36 10.03 -1.53 -4.41
CA GLN A 36 10.80 -0.33 -4.13
C GLN A 36 12.00 -0.24 -5.06
N SER A 37 12.14 0.90 -5.73
CA SER A 37 13.33 1.25 -6.52
C SER A 37 14.11 2.32 -5.77
N GLN A 38 15.43 2.21 -5.73
CA GLN A 38 16.29 3.16 -5.02
C GLN A 38 17.48 3.58 -5.88
N VAL A 39 17.89 4.84 -5.76
CA VAL A 39 19.09 5.39 -6.42
C VAL A 39 19.81 6.29 -5.44
N ALA A 40 21.10 6.04 -5.22
CA ALA A 40 21.97 6.92 -4.45
C ALA A 40 22.65 7.94 -5.37
N VAL A 41 22.66 9.20 -4.97
CA VAL A 41 23.32 10.30 -5.69
C VAL A 41 24.32 10.97 -4.75
N PRO A 42 25.63 10.99 -5.08
CA PRO A 42 26.61 11.63 -4.21
C PRO A 42 26.37 13.14 -4.09
N LEU A 43 26.49 13.65 -2.87
CA LEU A 43 26.45 15.09 -2.57
C LEU A 43 27.73 15.80 -3.03
N HIS A 44 28.82 15.06 -3.16
CA HIS A 44 30.13 15.53 -3.60
C HIS A 44 30.31 15.30 -5.11
N GLY A 45 30.76 16.33 -5.84
CA GLY A 45 31.02 16.26 -7.29
C GLY A 45 30.49 17.46 -8.10
N TYR A 46 30.83 17.51 -9.38
CA TYR A 46 30.75 18.72 -10.20
C TYR A 46 29.34 19.20 -10.60
N ALA A 47 28.26 18.48 -10.28
CA ALA A 47 26.88 18.92 -10.54
C ALA A 47 25.83 17.98 -9.88
N PRO A 48 25.63 18.02 -8.55
CA PRO A 48 24.64 17.18 -7.88
C PRO A 48 23.24 17.34 -8.49
N GLY A 49 22.86 18.55 -8.92
CA GLY A 49 21.59 18.82 -9.60
C GLY A 49 21.38 18.03 -10.91
N ARG A 50 22.42 17.77 -11.70
CA ARG A 50 22.30 16.97 -12.94
C ARG A 50 22.20 15.47 -12.62
N GLY A 51 22.89 15.01 -11.58
CA GLY A 51 22.76 13.65 -11.06
C GLY A 51 21.35 13.39 -10.55
N LEU A 52 20.85 14.29 -9.71
CA LEU A 52 19.50 14.23 -9.14
C LEU A 52 18.41 14.22 -10.23
N ARG A 53 18.47 15.11 -11.23
CA ARG A 53 17.49 15.11 -12.33
C ARG A 53 17.45 13.78 -13.09
N ARG A 54 18.61 13.16 -13.34
CA ARG A 54 18.68 11.85 -14.01
C ARG A 54 18.16 10.73 -13.12
N ALA A 55 18.53 10.73 -11.85
CA ALA A 55 18.03 9.76 -10.88
C ALA A 55 16.51 9.85 -10.73
N LEU A 56 15.97 11.06 -10.62
CA LEU A 56 14.52 11.30 -10.59
C LEU A 56 13.86 10.80 -11.86
N ALA A 57 14.34 11.18 -13.04
CA ALA A 57 13.76 10.71 -14.30
C ALA A 57 13.74 9.17 -14.43
N SER A 58 14.73 8.48 -13.83
CA SER A 58 14.76 7.01 -13.81
C SER A 58 13.75 6.39 -12.84
N LEU A 59 13.47 7.05 -11.71
CA LEU A 59 12.48 6.62 -10.72
C LEU A 59 11.06 7.05 -11.12
N THR A 60 10.92 8.14 -11.87
CA THR A 60 9.64 8.75 -12.26
C THR A 60 9.45 8.84 -13.77
N PRO A 61 9.28 7.71 -14.46
CA PRO A 61 8.97 7.72 -15.89
C PRO A 61 7.63 8.41 -16.23
N ASP A 62 6.72 8.48 -15.26
CA ASP A 62 5.45 9.23 -15.30
C ASP A 62 5.61 10.72 -14.90
N GLY A 63 6.81 11.16 -14.53
CA GLY A 63 7.12 12.53 -14.15
C GLY A 63 6.65 12.96 -12.75
N ASN A 64 6.05 12.06 -11.97
CA ASN A 64 5.52 12.42 -10.65
C ASN A 64 6.58 12.35 -9.54
N ALA A 65 7.42 13.39 -9.46
CA ALA A 65 8.47 13.52 -8.44
C ALA A 65 7.95 13.63 -7.00
N ARG A 66 6.65 13.95 -6.79
CA ARG A 66 6.07 14.08 -5.45
C ARG A 66 5.95 12.76 -4.69
N LEU A 67 6.00 11.63 -5.39
CA LEU A 67 5.91 10.28 -4.82
C LEU A 67 7.30 9.68 -4.50
N VAL A 68 8.37 10.48 -4.60
CA VAL A 68 9.73 10.05 -4.31
C VAL A 68 10.09 10.46 -2.89
N ASP A 69 10.50 9.50 -2.08
CA ASP A 69 11.10 9.75 -0.78
C ASP A 69 12.60 10.04 -0.95
N ALA A 70 13.12 10.98 -0.17
CA ALA A 70 14.53 11.34 -0.21
C ALA A 70 15.13 11.34 1.20
N THR A 71 16.22 10.59 1.37
CA THR A 71 17.04 10.64 2.58
C THR A 71 18.35 11.32 2.25
N VAL A 72 18.60 12.46 2.86
CA VAL A 72 19.88 13.16 2.79
C VAL A 72 20.78 12.60 3.89
N GLU A 73 21.86 11.95 3.49
CA GLU A 73 22.90 11.44 4.40
C GLU A 73 24.07 12.43 4.39
N THR A 74 24.26 13.17 5.48
CA THR A 74 25.44 14.02 5.70
C THR A 74 25.51 14.45 7.16
N VAL A 75 26.71 14.62 7.71
CA VAL A 75 26.90 15.24 9.03
C VAL A 75 26.74 16.77 8.99
N SER A 76 26.77 17.38 7.80
CA SER A 76 26.74 18.83 7.62
C SER A 76 25.30 19.35 7.50
N GLY A 77 24.79 19.98 8.57
CA GLY A 77 23.48 20.64 8.56
C GLY A 77 23.28 21.67 7.43
N PRO A 78 24.25 22.55 7.14
CA PRO A 78 24.15 23.48 6.00
C PRO A 78 24.07 22.78 4.63
N GLN A 79 24.82 21.69 4.45
CA GLN A 79 24.75 20.88 3.23
C GLN A 79 23.40 20.18 3.10
N ALA A 80 22.86 19.65 4.22
CA ALA A 80 21.55 19.04 4.26
C ALA A 80 20.43 20.03 3.91
N ALA A 81 20.48 21.25 4.45
CA ALA A 81 19.52 22.30 4.13
C ALA A 81 19.56 22.69 2.64
N SER A 82 20.77 22.80 2.08
CA SER A 82 20.98 23.10 0.65
C SER A 82 20.46 21.98 -0.25
N ALA A 83 20.74 20.73 0.10
CA ALA A 83 20.23 19.55 -0.60
C ALA A 83 18.70 19.49 -0.54
N LYS A 84 18.10 19.75 0.63
CA LYS A 84 16.66 19.82 0.79
C LYS A 84 16.04 20.89 -0.11
N ALA A 85 16.58 22.10 -0.15
CA ALA A 85 16.07 23.16 -1.00
C ALA A 85 16.10 22.77 -2.49
N LEU A 86 17.20 22.16 -2.94
CA LEU A 86 17.34 21.66 -4.31
C LEU A 86 16.32 20.56 -4.64
N LEU A 87 16.09 19.61 -3.73
CA LEU A 87 15.10 18.55 -3.93
C LEU A 87 13.67 19.10 -4.03
N VAL A 88 13.34 20.12 -3.23
CA VAL A 88 12.05 20.82 -3.33
C VAL A 88 11.92 21.57 -4.67
N GLU A 89 12.98 22.22 -5.14
CA GLU A 89 12.99 22.87 -6.46
C GLU A 89 12.78 21.84 -7.60
N LEU A 90 13.26 20.62 -7.40
CA LEU A 90 13.05 19.49 -8.33
C LEU A 90 11.65 18.85 -8.23
N GLY A 91 10.78 19.36 -7.35
CA GLY A 91 9.37 18.98 -7.26
C GLY A 91 9.05 17.85 -6.28
N LEU A 92 9.99 17.48 -5.40
CA LEU A 92 9.72 16.53 -4.32
C LEU A 92 8.85 17.19 -3.24
N ASP A 93 8.03 16.37 -2.58
CA ASP A 93 7.26 16.81 -1.42
C ASP A 93 8.22 17.07 -0.22
N PRO A 94 8.22 18.27 0.39
CA PRO A 94 9.02 18.56 1.57
C PRO A 94 8.81 17.62 2.75
N ALA A 95 7.62 17.00 2.88
CA ALA A 95 7.29 16.05 3.94
C ALA A 95 7.99 14.69 3.76
N ARG A 96 8.44 14.38 2.54
CA ARG A 96 9.13 13.13 2.17
C ARG A 96 10.66 13.27 2.14
N ILE A 97 11.18 14.44 2.49
CA ILE A 97 12.62 14.70 2.56
C ILE A 97 13.08 14.64 4.01
N VAL A 98 13.86 13.61 4.34
CA VAL A 98 14.42 13.39 5.68
C VAL A 98 15.92 13.61 5.64
N TRP A 99 16.48 14.15 6.72
CA TRP A 99 17.91 14.28 6.91
C TRP A 99 18.38 13.34 8.02
N HIS A 100 19.41 12.55 7.74
CA HIS A 100 20.14 11.77 8.72
C HIS A 100 21.58 12.26 8.84
N GLY A 101 22.01 12.53 10.08
CA GLY A 101 23.37 12.90 10.44
C GLY A 101 24.36 11.74 10.32
N ASN A 102 24.59 11.27 9.09
CA ASN A 102 25.45 10.14 8.76
C ASN A 102 26.77 10.63 8.12
N ALA A 103 27.87 9.92 8.32
CA ALA A 103 29.17 10.24 7.72
C ALA A 103 29.23 9.99 6.20
N ARG A 104 28.23 9.29 5.64
CA ARG A 104 28.00 9.25 4.20
C ARG A 104 27.62 10.63 3.69
N GLU A 105 27.95 10.92 2.44
CA GLU A 105 27.63 12.20 1.78
C GLU A 105 26.84 11.93 0.51
N ASP A 106 25.65 11.34 0.66
CA ASP A 106 24.80 10.90 -0.45
C ASP A 106 23.34 11.34 -0.22
N ILE A 107 22.57 11.43 -1.31
CA ILE A 107 21.11 11.53 -1.30
C ILE A 107 20.58 10.20 -1.80
N LEU A 108 19.87 9.47 -0.94
CA LEU A 108 19.14 8.27 -1.33
C LEU A 108 17.74 8.66 -1.77
N LEU A 109 17.43 8.46 -3.05
CA LEU A 109 16.08 8.60 -3.60
C LEU A 109 15.43 7.24 -3.65
N SER A 110 14.18 7.13 -3.21
CA SER A 110 13.42 5.90 -3.30
C SER A 110 12.00 6.13 -3.80
N ARG A 111 11.49 5.19 -4.59
CA ARG A 111 10.11 5.19 -5.04
C ARG A 111 9.48 3.83 -4.81
N SER A 112 8.30 3.85 -4.20
CA SER A 112 7.47 2.68 -4.01
C SER A 112 6.37 2.63 -5.07
N THR A 113 6.11 1.43 -5.60
CA THR A 113 5.04 1.18 -6.59
C THR A 113 4.25 -0.05 -6.16
N ALA A 114 2.92 0.03 -6.21
CA ALA A 114 2.06 -1.12 -6.00
C ALA A 114 2.13 -2.02 -7.24
N GLN A 115 2.37 -3.31 -7.05
CA GLN A 115 2.37 -4.28 -8.13
C GLN A 115 0.96 -4.81 -8.36
N THR A 116 0.47 -4.68 -9.57
CA THR A 116 -0.72 -5.40 -10.03
C THR A 116 -0.29 -6.76 -10.57
N LEU A 117 -0.65 -7.83 -9.87
CA LEU A 117 -0.37 -9.20 -10.30
C LEU A 117 -1.37 -9.64 -11.38
N SER A 118 -0.90 -10.38 -12.39
CA SER A 118 -1.79 -11.03 -13.36
C SER A 118 -2.48 -12.23 -12.70
N CYS A 119 -3.79 -12.13 -12.49
CA CYS A 119 -4.58 -13.20 -11.87
C CYS A 119 -4.83 -14.41 -12.78
N ALA A 120 -4.41 -14.35 -14.05
CA ALA A 120 -4.52 -15.47 -14.98
C ALA A 120 -3.76 -16.72 -14.47
N THR A 121 -2.67 -16.53 -13.73
CA THR A 121 -1.88 -17.64 -13.16
C THR A 121 -2.47 -18.22 -11.88
N ALA A 122 -3.45 -17.56 -11.26
CA ALA A 122 -4.19 -18.08 -10.11
C ALA A 122 -5.16 -19.21 -10.51
N VAL A 123 -5.50 -19.30 -11.80
CA VAL A 123 -6.32 -20.38 -12.35
C VAL A 123 -5.44 -21.60 -12.63
N ARG A 124 -5.49 -22.59 -11.73
CA ARG A 124 -4.88 -23.91 -11.96
C ARG A 124 -5.96 -24.92 -12.35
N PRO A 125 -5.80 -25.66 -13.47
CA PRO A 125 -6.69 -26.76 -13.78
C PRO A 125 -6.53 -27.86 -12.72
N GLY A 126 -7.64 -28.32 -12.15
CA GLY A 126 -7.66 -29.49 -11.28
C GLY A 126 -7.37 -30.78 -12.05
N TRP A 127 -7.02 -31.86 -11.33
CA TRP A 127 -6.72 -33.19 -11.92
C TRP A 127 -7.86 -33.67 -12.85
N LEU A 128 -9.12 -33.38 -12.52
CA LEU A 128 -10.30 -33.75 -13.32
C LEU A 128 -10.83 -32.62 -14.23
N GLY A 129 -10.11 -31.52 -14.39
CA GLY A 129 -10.57 -30.35 -15.16
C GLY A 129 -11.53 -29.42 -14.40
N ASP A 130 -11.89 -29.74 -13.15
CA ASP A 130 -12.75 -28.89 -12.33
C ASP A 130 -12.02 -27.63 -11.86
N ALA A 131 -12.45 -26.47 -12.37
CA ALA A 131 -11.98 -25.14 -11.98
C ALA A 131 -12.49 -24.68 -10.60
N GLN A 132 -13.30 -25.49 -9.91
CA GLN A 132 -13.88 -25.11 -8.60
C GLN A 132 -12.82 -24.86 -7.52
N ARG A 133 -11.65 -25.52 -7.59
CA ARG A 133 -10.52 -25.24 -6.68
C ARG A 133 -9.81 -23.90 -6.96
N SER A 134 -10.15 -23.23 -8.05
CA SER A 134 -9.50 -22.01 -8.51
C SER A 134 -10.27 -20.74 -8.13
N VAL A 135 -11.53 -20.84 -7.69
CA VAL A 135 -12.42 -19.68 -7.46
C VAL A 135 -11.92 -18.80 -6.30
N GLN A 136 -11.57 -19.42 -5.18
CA GLN A 136 -11.08 -18.69 -4.00
C GLN A 136 -9.74 -17.97 -4.27
N PRO A 137 -8.67 -18.63 -4.76
CA PRO A 137 -7.40 -17.94 -5.04
C PRO A 137 -7.52 -16.91 -6.18
N LEU A 138 -8.43 -17.12 -7.14
CA LEU A 138 -8.74 -16.12 -8.15
C LEU A 138 -9.43 -14.89 -7.54
N GLY A 139 -10.41 -15.10 -6.66
CA GLY A 139 -11.09 -14.03 -5.92
C GLY A 139 -10.13 -13.19 -5.09
N GLU A 140 -9.24 -13.84 -4.33
CA GLU A 140 -8.20 -13.17 -3.53
C GLU A 140 -7.26 -12.35 -4.42
N CYS A 141 -6.83 -12.89 -5.56
CA CYS A 141 -5.98 -12.16 -6.50
C CYS A 141 -6.70 -10.94 -7.10
N ILE A 142 -7.96 -11.08 -7.51
CA ILE A 142 -8.74 -9.97 -8.08
C ILE A 142 -8.91 -8.87 -7.03
N GLN A 143 -9.20 -9.23 -5.78
CA GLN A 143 -9.30 -8.26 -4.69
C GLN A 143 -7.95 -7.58 -4.40
N ALA A 144 -6.84 -8.32 -4.39
CA ALA A 144 -5.50 -7.75 -4.22
C ALA A 144 -5.14 -6.78 -5.35
N ALA A 145 -5.44 -7.13 -6.60
CA ALA A 145 -5.19 -6.31 -7.77
C ALA A 145 -6.05 -5.03 -7.76
N ALA A 146 -7.34 -5.15 -7.41
CA ALA A 146 -8.23 -3.99 -7.25
C ALA A 146 -7.74 -3.08 -6.11
N LEU A 147 -7.30 -3.65 -5.00
CA LEU A 147 -6.73 -2.91 -3.88
C LEU A 147 -5.45 -2.16 -4.27
N ALA A 148 -4.54 -2.81 -5.00
CA ALA A 148 -3.34 -2.18 -5.54
C ALA A 148 -3.64 -0.98 -6.45
N GLN A 149 -4.76 -1.01 -7.20
CA GLN A 149 -5.21 0.11 -8.03
C GLN A 149 -5.84 1.26 -7.23
N MET A 150 -6.37 0.98 -6.04
CA MET A 150 -6.94 2.01 -5.14
C MET A 150 -5.88 2.76 -4.33
N VAL A 151 -4.66 2.23 -4.23
CA VAL A 151 -3.56 2.90 -3.51
C VAL A 151 -3.02 4.05 -4.35
N ALA A 152 -3.34 5.27 -3.93
CA ALA A 152 -2.84 6.50 -4.56
C ALA A 152 -1.32 6.68 -4.40
N ASP A 153 -0.77 6.36 -3.23
CA ASP A 153 0.67 6.44 -2.94
C ASP A 153 1.15 5.19 -2.18
N PRO A 154 1.81 4.24 -2.86
CA PRO A 154 2.36 3.05 -2.22
C PRO A 154 3.51 3.35 -1.25
N GLY A 155 4.14 4.52 -1.32
CA GLY A 155 5.18 4.96 -0.40
C GLY A 155 4.67 5.07 1.04
N ASP A 156 3.42 5.49 1.22
CA ASP A 156 2.80 5.66 2.54
C ASP A 156 2.62 4.34 3.30
N LEU A 157 2.57 3.22 2.58
CA LEU A 157 2.49 1.88 3.18
C LEU A 157 3.85 1.41 3.72
N VAL A 158 4.96 1.94 3.20
CA VAL A 158 6.33 1.53 3.55
C VAL A 158 6.95 2.52 4.54
N HIS A 159 6.76 3.81 4.28
CA HIS A 159 7.24 4.91 5.13
C HIS A 159 6.05 5.80 5.46
N PRO A 160 5.25 5.45 6.49
CA PRO A 160 4.11 6.26 6.86
C PRO A 160 4.59 7.66 7.23
N VAL A 161 3.98 8.68 6.63
CA VAL A 161 4.25 10.08 6.97
C VAL A 161 4.11 10.22 8.48
N ALA A 162 5.15 10.74 9.13
CA ALA A 162 5.10 11.05 10.55
C ALA A 162 4.04 12.14 10.75
N LEU A 163 2.83 11.73 11.13
CA LEU A 163 1.83 12.66 11.62
C LEU A 163 2.46 13.32 12.85
N GLY A 164 2.61 14.64 12.82
CA GLY A 164 3.07 15.41 13.97
C GLY A 164 2.25 15.07 15.22
N PRO A 165 2.70 15.41 16.44
CA PRO A 165 2.11 14.94 17.69
C PRO A 165 0.59 14.97 17.62
N THR A 166 -0.01 13.79 17.53
CA THR A 166 -1.43 13.62 17.24
C THR A 166 -2.21 14.10 18.44
N ASN A 167 -2.68 15.34 18.39
CA ASN A 167 -3.77 15.74 19.24
C ASN A 167 -4.98 14.91 18.79
N GLY A 168 -5.42 13.94 19.60
CA GLY A 168 -6.47 12.99 19.23
C GLY A 168 -7.75 13.67 18.73
N ALA A 169 -8.00 14.91 19.15
CA ALA A 169 -9.09 15.74 18.64
C ALA A 169 -8.95 16.13 17.15
N VAL A 170 -7.72 16.36 16.67
CA VAL A 170 -7.43 16.70 15.27
C VAL A 170 -7.59 15.46 14.40
N ALA A 171 -7.08 14.31 14.84
CA ALA A 171 -7.25 13.04 14.14
C ALA A 171 -8.74 12.64 14.06
N ALA A 172 -9.48 12.74 15.17
CA ALA A 172 -10.91 12.45 15.19
C ALA A 172 -11.71 13.38 14.26
N ARG A 173 -11.35 14.67 14.20
CA ARG A 173 -11.98 15.63 13.28
C ARG A 173 -11.67 15.32 11.83
N ALA A 174 -10.43 14.98 11.50
CA ALA A 174 -10.05 14.59 10.13
C ALA A 174 -10.77 13.31 9.67
N VAL A 175 -10.89 12.31 10.56
CA VAL A 175 -11.69 11.09 10.28
C VAL A 175 -13.17 11.44 10.08
N GLY A 176 -13.73 12.31 10.92
CA GLY A 176 -15.11 12.75 10.77
C GLY A 176 -15.38 13.49 9.46
N GLN A 177 -14.42 14.31 9.00
CA GLN A 177 -14.48 15.01 7.72
C GLN A 177 -14.37 14.06 6.53
N TRP A 178 -13.45 13.09 6.59
CA TRP A 178 -13.33 12.04 5.58
C TRP A 178 -14.60 11.20 5.47
N GLN A 179 -15.20 10.81 6.60
CA GLN A 179 -16.48 10.09 6.63
C GLN A 179 -17.63 10.92 6.09
N ALA A 180 -17.58 12.25 6.25
CA ALA A 180 -18.57 13.18 5.72
C ALA A 180 -18.34 13.55 4.23
N GLY A 181 -17.22 13.12 3.63
CA GLY A 181 -16.85 13.45 2.25
C GLY A 181 -16.48 14.92 2.04
N THR A 182 -16.00 15.61 3.09
CA THR A 182 -15.62 17.03 3.08
C THR A 182 -14.14 17.23 3.35
#